data_AF-W4Q749-F1
#
_entry.id   AF-W4Q749-F1
#
_cell.length_a   1.000
_cell.length_b   1.000
_cell.length_c   1.000
_cell.angle_alpha   90.00
_cell.angle_beta   90.00
_cell.angle_gamma   90.00
#
_symmetry.space_group_name_H-M   'P 1'
#
loop_
_entity.id
_entity.type
_entity.pdbx_description
1 polymer ?
#
loop_
_entity_poly.entity_id
_entity_poly.type
_entity_poly.pdbx_seq_one_letter_code
_entity_poly.pdbx_strand_id
1 'polypeptide(L)'
;MRIAIFTDTYTPEINGVARTLQRLTNYLENNEIEYKVFAPESKAPVPTIPQIERFMSLPFFFYPECRVALPNPVQMKQALECFNPTLIHIATPLNLAFTAYGMEKSITYQWSLPIILILMII
;
A
#
# COMPACT_ATOMS: atom_id res chain seq x y z
N MET A 1 -1.00 -4.09 -17.62
CA MET A 1 -1.16 -4.69 -16.27
C MET A 1 -1.15 -3.56 -15.26
N ARG A 2 -2.00 -3.59 -14.23
CA ARG A 2 -2.11 -2.53 -13.21
C ARG A 2 -1.94 -3.11 -11.81
N ILE A 3 -0.96 -2.62 -11.05
CA ILE A 3 -0.60 -3.18 -9.74
C ILE A 3 -0.95 -2.22 -8.62
N ALA A 4 -1.85 -2.62 -7.72
CA ALA A 4 -2.08 -1.89 -6.47
C ALA A 4 -1.15 -2.46 -5.39
N ILE A 5 -0.28 -1.61 -4.83
CA ILE A 5 0.70 -1.98 -3.81
C ILE A 5 0.23 -1.43 -2.47
N PHE A 6 -0.02 -2.28 -1.48
CA PHE A 6 -0.39 -1.90 -0.12
C PHE A 6 0.79 -2.08 0.82
N THR A 7 1.11 -1.05 1.59
CA THR A 7 2.23 -1.09 2.54
C THR A 7 2.01 -0.14 3.72
N ASP A 8 2.61 -0.45 4.86
CA ASP A 8 2.66 0.40 6.05
C ASP A 8 3.89 1.31 6.08
N THR A 9 4.73 1.25 5.04
CA THR A 9 5.93 2.07 4.92
C THR A 9 6.26 2.34 3.46
N TYR A 10 6.59 3.59 3.15
CA TYR A 10 7.10 3.94 1.83
C TYR A 10 8.04 5.14 1.94
N THR A 11 8.82 5.42 0.89
CA THR A 11 9.67 6.63 0.84
C THR A 11 8.90 7.85 1.30
N PRO A 12 9.45 8.69 2.20
CA PRO A 12 10.87 8.89 2.50
C PRO A 12 11.39 8.05 3.68
N GLU A 13 10.61 7.09 4.19
CA GLU A 13 11.04 6.28 5.33
C GLU A 13 12.29 5.46 5.01
N ILE A 14 13.22 5.42 5.96
CA ILE A 14 14.52 4.75 5.79
C ILE A 14 14.44 3.38 6.48
N ASN A 15 13.81 2.43 5.79
CA ASN A 15 13.82 1.01 6.17
C ASN A 15 13.95 0.12 4.93
N GLY A 16 14.22 -1.17 5.13
CA GLY A 16 14.47 -2.07 4.00
C GLY A 16 13.23 -2.35 3.15
N VAL A 17 12.01 -2.29 3.73
CA VAL A 17 10.76 -2.46 2.98
C VAL A 17 10.55 -1.26 2.04
N ALA A 18 10.65 -0.04 2.54
CA ALA A 18 10.54 1.19 1.74
C ALA A 18 11.55 1.21 0.59
N ARG A 19 12.81 0.84 0.86
CA ARG A 19 13.85 0.76 -0.19
C ARG A 19 13.56 -0.31 -1.24
N THR A 20 13.02 -1.45 -0.82
CA THR A 20 12.68 -2.54 -1.76
C THR A 20 11.48 -2.15 -2.61
N LEU A 21 10.46 -1.55 -2.00
CA LEU A 21 9.30 -1.04 -2.72
C LEU A 21 9.69 0.10 -3.67
N GLN A 22 10.61 0.99 -3.29
CA GLN A 22 11.13 2.01 -4.19
C GLN A 22 11.86 1.40 -5.39
N ARG A 23 12.66 0.35 -5.19
CA ARG A 23 13.30 -0.38 -6.30
C ARG A 23 12.26 -1.05 -7.20
N LEU A 24 11.22 -1.64 -6.61
CA LEU A 24 10.12 -2.25 -7.35
C LEU A 24 9.38 -1.21 -8.18
N THR A 25 8.96 -0.09 -7.61
CA THR A 25 8.22 0.94 -8.33
C THR A 25 9.06 1.59 -9.44
N ASN A 26 10.35 1.83 -9.19
CA ASN A 26 11.27 2.28 -10.25
C ASN A 26 11.35 1.27 -11.41
N TYR A 27 11.38 -0.03 -11.10
CA TYR A 27 11.34 -1.07 -12.13
C TYR A 27 10.01 -1.05 -12.89
N LEU A 28 8.88 -0.95 -12.20
CA LEU A 28 7.56 -0.89 -12.83
C LEU A 28 7.43 0.33 -13.75
N GLU A 29 7.89 1.50 -13.29
CA GLU A 29 7.91 2.74 -14.06
C GLU A 29 8.77 2.60 -15.32
N ASN A 30 9.99 2.08 -15.20
CA ASN A 30 10.90 1.86 -16.33
C ASN A 30 10.38 0.85 -17.37
N ASN A 31 9.44 -0.01 -16.99
CA ASN A 31 8.81 -0.99 -17.88
C ASN A 31 7.40 -0.56 -18.30
N GLU A 32 7.01 0.69 -18.06
CA GLU A 32 5.68 1.24 -18.41
C GLU A 32 4.52 0.42 -17.80
N ILE A 33 4.76 -0.21 -16.65
CA ILE A 33 3.75 -0.94 -15.90
C ILE A 33 3.09 0.03 -14.93
N GLU A 34 1.80 0.27 -15.13
CA GLU A 34 0.99 1.08 -14.24
C GLU A 34 0.94 0.49 -12.82
N TYR A 35 1.21 1.32 -11.82
CA TYR A 35 1.11 0.95 -10.42
C TYR A 35 0.55 2.09 -9.58
N LYS A 36 0.00 1.73 -8.43
CA LYS A 36 -0.44 2.68 -7.42
C LYS A 36 -0.07 2.18 -6.03
N VAL A 37 0.65 2.99 -5.27
CA VAL A 37 1.09 2.69 -3.91
C VAL A 37 0.11 3.30 -2.92
N PHE A 38 -0.43 2.47 -2.05
CA PHE A 38 -1.30 2.83 -0.94
C PHE A 38 -0.45 2.74 0.34
N ALA A 39 -0.04 3.89 0.86
CA ALA A 39 0.88 4.01 1.99
C ALA A 39 0.32 4.94 3.07
N PRO A 40 0.81 4.88 4.32
CA PRO A 40 0.46 5.89 5.31
C PRO A 40 1.06 7.26 4.98
N GLU A 41 0.46 8.29 5.55
CA GLU A 41 1.01 9.64 5.59
C GLU A 41 2.41 9.65 6.21
N SER A 42 3.33 10.38 5.57
CA SER A 42 4.71 10.46 6.06
C SER A 42 4.82 11.43 7.23
N LYS A 43 5.72 11.15 8.18
CA LYS A 43 6.11 12.08 9.25
C LYS A 43 6.73 13.37 8.68
N ALA A 44 7.33 13.31 7.49
CA ALA A 44 7.97 14.44 6.83
C ALA A 44 7.13 14.95 5.66
N PRO A 45 7.16 16.26 5.36
CA PRO A 45 6.55 16.80 4.14
C PRO A 45 7.12 16.09 2.91
N VAL A 46 6.24 15.52 2.10
CA VAL A 46 6.60 14.86 0.84
C VAL A 46 5.80 15.45 -0.30
N PRO A 47 6.39 15.52 -1.51
CA PRO A 47 5.66 15.95 -2.68
C PRO A 47 4.51 14.98 -2.96
N THR A 48 3.38 15.53 -3.41
CA THR A 48 2.28 14.72 -3.94
C THR A 48 2.73 14.10 -5.24
N ILE A 49 2.79 12.77 -5.26
CA ILE A 49 3.14 11.97 -6.44
C ILE A 49 1.87 11.24 -6.87
N PRO A 50 1.41 11.35 -8.13
CA PRO A 50 0.14 10.77 -8.59
C PRO A 50 0.00 9.26 -8.34
N GLN A 51 1.11 8.53 -8.39
CA GLN A 51 1.18 7.09 -8.19
C GLN A 51 1.16 6.69 -6.70
N ILE A 52 1.21 7.64 -5.77
CA ILE A 52 1.26 7.37 -4.33
C ILE A 52 0.04 7.99 -3.66
N GLU A 53 -0.89 7.15 -3.25
CA GLU A 53 -2.04 7.52 -2.44
C GLU A 53 -1.67 7.37 -0.95
N ARG A 54 -1.74 8.47 -0.20
CA ARG A 54 -1.43 8.46 1.24
C ARG A 54 -2.69 8.56 2.07
N PHE A 55 -2.77 7.74 3.12
CA PHE A 55 -3.88 7.75 4.07
C PHE A 55 -3.43 8.23 5.43
N MET A 56 -4.34 8.91 6.15
CA MET A 56 -4.13 9.24 7.55
C MET A 56 -3.71 8.00 8.33
N SER A 57 -2.77 8.17 9.25
CA SER A 57 -2.27 7.05 10.05
C SER A 57 -1.91 7.51 11.46
N LEU A 58 -2.11 6.62 12.44
CA LEU A 58 -1.73 6.84 13.83
C LEU A 58 -0.54 5.94 14.20
N PRO A 59 0.42 6.42 15.01
CA PRO A 59 1.46 5.55 15.54
C PRO A 59 0.83 4.43 16.39
N PHE A 60 1.31 3.20 16.23
CA PHE A 60 0.88 2.09 17.05
C PHE A 60 1.47 2.22 18.47
N PHE A 61 0.63 2.07 19.49
CA PHE A 61 0.98 2.40 20.88
C PHE A 61 2.21 1.63 21.40
N PHE A 62 2.39 0.36 21.03
CA PHE A 62 3.54 -0.44 21.46
C PHE A 62 4.78 -0.29 20.56
N TYR A 63 4.61 0.22 19.33
CA TYR A 63 5.68 0.41 18.36
C TYR A 63 5.42 1.69 17.55
N PRO A 64 5.86 2.88 18.04
CA PRO A 64 5.58 4.17 17.40
C PRO A 64 6.18 4.32 15.99
N GLU A 65 7.13 3.45 15.66
CA GLU A 65 7.71 3.32 14.33
C GLU A 65 6.76 2.65 13.33
N CYS A 66 5.83 1.82 13.82
CA CYS A 66 4.76 1.24 13.03
C CYS A 66 3.55 2.17 13.04
N ARG A 67 3.08 2.60 11.88
CA ARG A 67 1.86 3.43 11.76
C ARG A 67 0.68 2.57 11.30
N VAL A 68 -0.43 2.70 11.99
CA VAL A 68 -1.72 2.13 11.61
C VAL A 68 -2.38 3.11 10.66
N ALA A 69 -2.50 2.75 9.38
CA ALA A 69 -3.35 3.48 8.47
C ALA A 69 -4.79 3.45 9.00
N LEU A 70 -5.43 4.62 9.05
CA LEU A 70 -6.86 4.78 9.22
C LEU A 70 -7.46 5.10 7.84
N PRO A 71 -7.46 4.14 6.90
CA PRO A 71 -8.06 4.40 5.61
C PRO A 71 -9.56 4.63 5.83
N ASN A 72 -10.09 5.69 5.23
CA ASN A 72 -11.52 5.78 5.03
C ASN A 72 -11.89 4.67 4.03
N PRO A 73 -12.67 3.64 4.41
CA PRO A 73 -12.97 2.49 3.56
C PRO A 73 -13.59 2.90 2.22
N VAL A 74 -14.41 3.96 2.24
CA VAL A 74 -15.09 4.48 1.06
C VAL A 74 -14.08 5.12 0.11
N GLN A 75 -13.17 5.94 0.62
CA GLN A 75 -12.14 6.59 -0.20
C GLN A 75 -11.16 5.56 -0.78
N MET A 76 -10.77 4.57 0.02
CA MET A 76 -9.88 3.50 -0.45
C MET A 76 -10.55 2.67 -1.55
N LYS A 77 -11.83 2.33 -1.38
CA LYS A 77 -12.62 1.63 -2.40
C LYS A 77 -12.73 2.45 -3.68
N GLN A 78 -13.06 3.74 -3.57
CA GLN A 78 -13.14 4.64 -4.74
C GLN A 78 -11.79 4.76 -5.45
N ALA A 79 -10.69 4.93 -4.72
CA ALA A 79 -9.35 5.01 -5.30
C ALA A 79 -8.95 3.70 -6.01
N LEU A 80 -9.32 2.55 -5.44
CA LEU A 80 -9.14 1.24 -6.06
C LEU A 80 -10.00 1.07 -7.31
N GLU A 81 -11.28 1.46 -7.26
CA GLU A 81 -12.22 1.38 -8.39
C GLU A 81 -11.78 2.28 -9.55
N CYS A 82 -11.33 3.50 -9.26
CA CYS A 82 -10.80 4.43 -10.26
C CYS A 82 -9.51 3.90 -10.89
N PHE A 83 -8.64 3.25 -10.13
CA PHE A 83 -7.40 2.66 -10.65
C PHE A 83 -7.62 1.32 -11.38
N ASN A 84 -8.65 0.56 -10.97
CA ASN A 84 -9.04 -0.73 -11.54
C ASN A 84 -7.87 -1.74 -11.65
N PRO A 85 -7.19 -2.10 -10.54
CA PRO A 85 -6.01 -2.96 -10.57
C PRO A 85 -6.30 -4.36 -11.10
N THR A 86 -5.31 -4.96 -11.77
CA THR A 86 -5.34 -6.37 -12.21
C THR A 86 -4.60 -7.29 -11.24
N LEU A 87 -3.81 -6.72 -10.32
CA LEU A 87 -3.03 -7.43 -9.32
C LEU A 87 -2.98 -6.59 -8.04
N ILE A 88 -3.20 -7.24 -6.89
CA ILE A 88 -2.99 -6.62 -5.58
C ILE A 88 -1.73 -7.23 -4.96
N HIS A 89 -0.77 -6.37 -4.65
CA HIS A 89 0.47 -6.71 -3.98
C HIS A 89 0.48 -6.14 -2.57
N ILE A 90 0.56 -7.00 -1.56
CA ILE A 90 0.58 -6.60 -0.15
C ILE A 90 2.01 -6.80 0.37
N ALA A 91 2.65 -5.68 0.72
CA ALA A 91 4.04 -5.61 1.17
C ALA A 91 4.11 -5.07 2.61
N THR A 92 3.55 -5.85 3.53
CA THR A 92 3.40 -5.46 4.94
C THR A 92 3.52 -6.67 5.88
N PRO A 93 4.13 -6.52 7.07
CA PRO A 93 4.23 -7.63 8.02
C PRO A 93 2.92 -7.92 8.76
N LEU A 94 2.16 -6.95 9.30
CA LEU A 94 1.13 -7.30 10.30
C LEU A 94 -0.17 -6.45 10.40
N ASN A 95 -0.22 -5.12 10.18
CA ASN A 95 -1.44 -4.35 10.58
C ASN A 95 -2.38 -3.88 9.46
N LEU A 96 -1.85 -3.41 8.32
CA LEU A 96 -2.68 -3.21 7.12
C LEU A 96 -3.22 -4.55 6.61
N ALA A 97 -2.55 -5.67 6.91
CA ALA A 97 -3.03 -7.00 6.59
C ALA A 97 -4.34 -7.35 7.31
N PHE A 98 -4.61 -6.90 8.55
CA PHE A 98 -5.89 -7.20 9.22
C PHE A 98 -7.06 -6.37 8.68
N THR A 99 -6.85 -5.09 8.37
CA THR A 99 -7.85 -4.25 7.70
C THR A 99 -8.02 -4.65 6.24
N ALA A 100 -6.93 -4.95 5.54
CA ALA A 100 -6.95 -5.48 4.18
C ALA A 100 -7.52 -6.90 4.12
N TYR A 101 -7.37 -7.76 5.15
CA TYR A 101 -8.00 -9.09 5.25
C TYR A 101 -9.50 -9.00 5.59
N GLY A 102 -9.87 -8.05 6.46
CA GLY A 102 -11.28 -7.70 6.66
C GLY A 102 -11.94 -7.14 5.39
N MET A 103 -11.19 -6.33 4.63
CA MET A 103 -11.57 -5.84 3.31
C MET A 103 -11.36 -6.89 2.21
N GLU A 104 -10.52 -7.91 2.38
CA GLU A 104 -10.25 -9.01 1.44
C GLU A 104 -11.51 -9.84 1.31
N LYS A 105 -12.20 -10.11 2.42
CA LYS A 105 -13.54 -10.69 2.34
C LYS A 105 -14.56 -9.81 1.61
N SER A 106 -14.34 -8.51 1.49
CA SER A 106 -15.23 -7.60 0.76
C SER A 106 -14.78 -7.32 -0.69
N ILE A 107 -13.47 -7.41 -0.98
CA ILE A 107 -12.83 -7.10 -2.27
C ILE A 107 -12.61 -8.38 -3.07
N THR A 108 -12.12 -9.47 -2.47
CA THR A 108 -11.95 -10.77 -3.14
C THR A 108 -13.28 -11.36 -3.60
N TYR A 109 -14.34 -11.21 -2.79
CA TYR A 109 -15.70 -11.59 -3.18
C TYR A 109 -16.26 -10.76 -4.35
N GLN A 110 -15.73 -9.55 -4.56
CA GLN A 110 -16.29 -8.60 -5.51
C GLN A 110 -15.47 -8.45 -6.80
N TRP A 111 -14.17 -8.79 -6.79
CA TRP A 111 -13.25 -8.49 -7.91
C TRP A 111 -12.47 -9.70 -8.46
N SER A 112 -12.49 -10.88 -7.83
CA SER A 112 -11.81 -12.10 -8.31
C SER A 112 -10.34 -11.89 -8.76
N LEU A 113 -9.63 -10.94 -8.16
CA LEU A 113 -8.27 -10.57 -8.56
C LEU A 113 -7.23 -11.53 -7.96
N PRO A 114 -6.12 -11.81 -8.67
CA PRO A 114 -4.97 -12.48 -8.07
C PRO A 114 -4.34 -11.59 -6.98
N ILE A 115 -4.05 -12.19 -5.82
CA ILE A 115 -3.41 -11.51 -4.69
C ILE A 115 -2.04 -12.15 -4.47
N ILE A 116 -1.00 -11.31 -4.43
CA ILE A 116 0.36 -11.74 -4.07
C ILE A 116 0.74 -11.07 -2.75
N LEU A 117 0.76 -11.87 -1.68
CA LEU A 117 1.24 -11.48 -0.37
C LEU A 117 2.74 -11.77 -0.28
N ILE A 118 3.56 -10.74 -0.07
CA ILE A 118 4.98 -10.91 0.25
C ILE A 118 5.19 -10.38 1.66
N LEU A 119 5.44 -11.30 2.58
CA LEU A 119 5.81 -10.98 3.95
C LEU A 119 7.29 -10.56 3.96
N MET A 120 7.53 -9.26 3.94
CA MET A 120 8.89 -8.73 4.12
C MET A 120 9.18 -8.61 5.61
N ILE A 121 9.70 -9.68 6.23
CA ILE A 121 10.27 -9.63 7.58
C ILE A 121 11.68 -9.06 7.44
N ILE A 122 11.97 -7.97 8.14
CA ILE A 122 13.33 -7.47 8.37
C ILE A 122 13.50 -7.32 9.88
#